data_AF-A0A2V6EFF6-F1
#
_entry.id   AF-A0A2V6EFF6-F1
#
_cell.length_a   1.000
_cell.length_b   1.000
_cell.length_c   1.000
_cell.angle_alpha   90.00
_cell.angle_beta   90.00
_cell.angle_gamma   90.00
#
_symmetry.space_group_name_H-M   'P 1'
#
loop_
_entity.id
_entity.type
_entity.pdbx_description
1 polymer ?
#
loop_
_entity_poly.entity_id
_entity_poly.type
_entity_poly.pdbx_seq_one_letter_code
_entity_poly.pdbx_strand_id
1 'polypeptide(L)'
;MKKLTLSTLFLALPAMCVFAGVRHFTYLYEAPTAPPGSIELENGVTWAHGAGWNDVFIREEIEVGITDRLQLGIYPLDWSHHSDGGFEYNGGAVELIYNVSNPVVDPVGISLYQEISVARQHFESESKLIAQKNFGRWILDYNATVEAEWEEKGLEEQNGELQEAVGASYEISPRLSIGIEFLHEFVFPDWRDDEKIRNVFAGPNISYRHQSWFVTVTALAQATDTPDEADFQLRTIFGLGF
;
A
#
# COMPACT_ATOMS: atom_id res chain seq x y z
N MET A 1 61.41 24.64 -19.75
CA MET A 1 60.21 24.85 -18.90
C MET A 1 59.16 23.84 -19.32
N LYS A 2 59.04 22.73 -18.59
CA LYS A 2 58.07 21.66 -18.88
C LYS A 2 56.71 22.04 -18.27
N LYS A 3 55.66 22.15 -19.08
CA LYS A 3 54.29 22.37 -18.59
C LYS A 3 53.73 21.02 -18.14
N LEU A 4 53.43 20.91 -16.84
CA LEU A 4 52.67 19.80 -16.27
C LEU A 4 51.19 20.07 -16.58
N THR A 5 50.58 19.22 -17.41
CA THR A 5 49.12 19.19 -17.59
C THR A 5 48.54 18.26 -16.54
N LEU A 6 47.88 18.84 -15.53
CA LEU A 6 47.14 18.11 -14.51
C LEU A 6 45.79 17.69 -15.11
N SER A 7 45.60 16.39 -15.35
CA SER A 7 44.31 15.85 -15.79
C SER A 7 43.48 15.54 -14.55
N THR A 8 42.46 16.35 -14.29
CA THR A 8 41.49 16.12 -13.22
C THR A 8 40.48 15.07 -13.71
N LEU A 9 40.63 13.84 -13.24
CA LEU A 9 39.65 12.77 -13.45
C LEU A 9 38.46 13.03 -12.52
N PHE A 10 37.38 13.60 -13.07
CA PHE A 10 36.09 13.68 -12.37
C PHE A 10 35.51 12.26 -12.30
N LEU A 11 35.69 11.60 -11.15
CA LEU A 11 34.96 10.40 -10.81
C LEU A 11 33.52 10.84 -10.47
N ALA A 12 32.67 10.90 -11.50
CA ALA A 12 31.24 11.04 -11.29
C ALA A 12 30.74 9.74 -10.67
N LEU A 13 30.69 9.67 -9.33
CA LEU A 13 29.80 8.72 -8.67
C LEU A 13 28.40 9.04 -9.18
N PRO A 14 27.66 8.09 -9.79
CA PRO A 14 26.23 8.29 -9.91
C PRO A 14 25.72 8.43 -8.47
N ALA A 15 25.15 9.58 -8.14
CA ALA A 15 24.27 9.68 -7.00
C ALA A 15 23.17 8.64 -7.25
N MET A 16 23.29 7.47 -6.62
CA MET A 16 22.15 6.63 -6.40
C MET A 16 21.24 7.48 -5.52
N CYS A 17 20.27 8.19 -6.11
CA CYS A 17 19.06 8.50 -5.38
C CYS A 17 18.52 7.13 -4.99
N VAL A 18 18.77 6.76 -3.73
CA VAL A 18 18.15 5.61 -3.08
C VAL A 18 16.69 6.03 -2.89
N PHE A 19 15.91 5.93 -3.95
CA PHE A 19 14.48 6.09 -3.90
C PHE A 19 13.92 4.69 -3.65
N ALA A 20 13.62 4.40 -2.40
CA ALA A 20 13.29 3.05 -1.93
C ALA A 20 11.80 2.83 -1.66
N GLY A 21 10.96 3.86 -1.74
CA GLY A 21 9.50 3.77 -1.59
C GLY A 21 8.75 3.60 -2.91
N VAL A 22 9.32 2.95 -3.93
CA VAL A 22 8.56 2.75 -5.18
C VAL A 22 7.53 1.65 -4.95
N ARG A 23 6.24 2.02 -4.89
CA ARG A 23 5.16 1.04 -4.92
C ARG A 23 4.87 0.56 -6.34
N HIS A 24 4.89 -0.76 -6.55
CA HIS A 24 4.43 -1.38 -7.81
C HIS A 24 2.92 -1.63 -7.82
N PHE A 25 2.29 -1.58 -6.65
CA PHE A 25 0.90 -1.93 -6.38
C PHE A 25 0.25 -0.83 -5.54
N THR A 26 -1.07 -0.76 -5.47
CA THR A 26 -1.76 0.16 -4.53
C THR A 26 -2.58 -0.55 -3.46
N TYR A 27 -2.84 -1.85 -3.62
CA TYR A 27 -3.54 -2.69 -2.65
C TYR A 27 -2.62 -3.76 -2.03
N LEU A 28 -1.45 -4.03 -2.63
CA LEU A 28 -0.41 -4.85 -2.01
C LEU A 28 0.69 -3.99 -1.40
N TYR A 29 1.11 -4.39 -0.21
CA TYR A 29 2.32 -3.97 0.45
C TYR A 29 3.47 -4.88 0.07
N GLU A 30 4.62 -4.29 -0.23
CA GLU A 30 5.83 -4.99 -0.64
C GLU A 30 6.73 -5.30 0.58
N ALA A 31 7.54 -6.35 0.48
CA ALA A 31 8.37 -6.78 1.60
C ALA A 31 9.51 -5.81 1.98
N PRO A 32 10.24 -5.17 1.05
CA PRO A 32 11.31 -4.22 1.40
C PRO A 32 10.79 -3.02 2.20
N THR A 33 11.54 -2.62 3.23
CA THR A 33 11.28 -1.39 3.99
C THR A 33 12.16 -0.24 3.51
N ALA A 34 11.73 0.99 3.77
CA ALA A 34 12.51 2.20 3.55
C ALA A 34 13.85 2.18 4.34
N PRO A 35 14.96 2.68 3.75
CA PRO A 35 16.26 2.76 4.39
C PRO A 35 16.26 3.61 5.67
N PRO A 36 17.17 3.34 6.63
CA PRO A 36 17.28 4.15 7.84
C PRO A 36 17.44 5.64 7.53
N GLY A 37 16.58 6.46 8.12
CA GLY A 37 16.59 7.91 8.01
C GLY A 37 15.96 8.49 6.75
N SER A 38 15.45 7.67 5.82
CA SER A 38 14.63 8.19 4.73
C SER A 38 13.23 8.56 5.22
N ILE A 39 12.66 9.59 4.62
CA ILE A 39 11.28 10.01 4.85
C ILE A 39 10.56 10.05 3.51
N GLU A 40 9.35 9.53 3.47
CA GLU A 40 8.47 9.61 2.31
C GLU A 40 7.10 10.14 2.73
N LEU A 41 6.52 10.98 1.88
CA LEU A 41 5.14 11.44 2.01
C LEU A 41 4.32 10.78 0.90
N GLU A 42 3.33 9.98 1.25
CA GLU A 42 2.38 9.41 0.31
C GLU A 42 0.99 10.04 0.45
N ASN A 43 0.33 10.26 -0.70
CA ASN A 43 -1.05 10.68 -0.78
C ASN A 43 -1.83 9.62 -1.57
N GLY A 44 -2.71 8.91 -0.87
CA GLY A 44 -3.63 7.93 -1.43
C GLY A 44 -4.99 8.56 -1.70
N VAL A 45 -5.53 8.31 -2.89
CA VAL A 45 -6.93 8.62 -3.23
C VAL A 45 -7.56 7.39 -3.85
N THR A 46 -8.64 6.90 -3.24
CA THR A 46 -9.47 5.81 -3.80
C THR A 46 -10.83 6.37 -4.16
N TRP A 47 -11.19 6.33 -5.44
CA TRP A 47 -12.57 6.52 -5.87
C TRP A 47 -13.25 5.16 -5.95
N ALA A 48 -14.35 4.99 -5.22
CA ALA A 48 -15.18 3.78 -5.23
C ALA A 48 -16.56 4.12 -5.83
N HIS A 49 -17.00 3.29 -6.76
CA HIS A 49 -18.27 3.40 -7.45
C HIS A 49 -19.09 2.13 -7.23
N GLY A 50 -20.32 2.30 -6.78
CA GLY A 50 -21.30 1.21 -6.70
C GLY A 50 -22.68 1.65 -7.17
N ALA A 51 -23.68 0.80 -6.91
CA ALA A 51 -25.05 0.99 -7.37
C ALA A 51 -25.71 2.26 -6.80
N GLY A 52 -25.53 3.39 -7.49
CA GLY A 52 -26.15 4.67 -7.17
C GLY A 52 -25.32 5.59 -6.26
N TRP A 53 -24.08 5.22 -5.93
CA TRP A 53 -23.20 6.00 -5.06
C TRP A 53 -21.78 6.11 -5.64
N ASN A 54 -21.06 7.14 -5.21
CA ASN A 54 -19.69 7.45 -5.60
C ASN A 54 -18.96 8.07 -4.41
N ASP A 55 -18.06 7.30 -3.82
CA ASP A 55 -17.35 7.72 -2.62
C ASP A 55 -15.86 7.90 -2.95
N VAL A 56 -15.23 8.79 -2.21
CA VAL A 56 -13.80 9.09 -2.35
C VAL A 56 -13.14 8.98 -0.99
N PHE A 57 -12.13 8.15 -0.88
CA PHE A 57 -11.31 7.99 0.33
C PHE A 57 -9.94 8.62 0.08
N ILE A 58 -9.46 9.39 1.04
CA ILE A 58 -8.19 10.12 0.97
C ILE A 58 -7.39 9.76 2.22
N ARG A 59 -6.17 9.30 2.03
CA ARG A 59 -5.21 9.00 3.11
C ARG A 59 -3.90 9.73 2.85
N GLU A 60 -3.37 10.38 3.88
CA GLU A 60 -2.01 10.94 3.86
C GLU A 60 -1.13 10.10 4.77
N GLU A 61 0.03 9.68 4.27
CA GLU A 61 0.98 8.87 5.03
C GLU A 61 2.36 9.54 5.07
N ILE A 62 2.99 9.53 6.23
CA ILE A 62 4.40 9.83 6.40
C ILE A 62 5.12 8.53 6.77
N GLU A 63 5.94 8.03 5.86
CA GLU A 63 6.78 6.85 6.09
C GLU A 63 8.18 7.27 6.53
N VAL A 64 8.72 6.56 7.53
CA VAL A 64 10.06 6.77 8.06
C VAL A 64 10.78 5.44 8.18
N GLY A 65 11.93 5.32 7.51
CA GLY A 65 12.83 4.17 7.71
C GLY A 65 13.55 4.28 9.05
N ILE A 66 13.28 3.37 9.98
CA ILE A 66 13.85 3.38 11.33
C ILE A 66 15.16 2.60 11.37
N THR A 67 15.19 1.43 10.73
CA THR A 67 16.38 0.58 10.58
C THR A 67 16.38 -0.04 9.19
N ASP A 68 17.40 -0.83 8.84
CA ASP A 68 17.45 -1.56 7.56
C ASP A 68 16.31 -2.60 7.40
N ARG A 69 15.50 -2.80 8.45
CA ARG A 69 14.41 -3.78 8.51
C ARG A 69 13.14 -3.27 9.16
N LEU A 70 13.07 -2.01 9.58
CA LEU A 70 11.93 -1.49 10.33
C LEU A 70 11.53 -0.15 9.73
N GLN A 71 10.28 -0.05 9.34
CA GLN A 71 9.63 1.17 8.84
C GLN A 71 8.44 1.51 9.74
N LEU A 72 8.21 2.81 9.90
CA LEU A 72 7.08 3.39 10.61
C LEU A 72 6.27 4.22 9.61
N GLY A 73 4.99 3.93 9.46
CA GLY A 73 4.01 4.77 8.78
C GLY A 73 3.17 5.54 9.80
N ILE A 74 2.86 6.79 9.51
CA ILE A 74 1.95 7.62 10.31
C ILE A 74 0.91 8.22 9.38
N TYR A 75 -0.35 7.95 9.66
CA TYR A 75 -1.50 8.49 8.94
C TYR A 75 -2.20 9.53 9.82
N PRO A 76 -1.83 10.81 9.72
CA PRO A 76 -2.43 11.84 10.55
C PRO A 76 -3.87 12.18 10.13
N LEU A 77 -4.24 11.87 8.89
CA LEU A 77 -5.41 12.44 8.22
C LEU A 77 -6.03 11.46 7.23
N ASP A 78 -7.01 10.69 7.71
CA ASP A 78 -7.90 9.91 6.86
C ASP A 78 -9.25 10.61 6.69
N TRP A 79 -9.68 10.76 5.45
CA TRP A 79 -10.93 11.45 5.08
C TRP A 79 -11.71 10.62 4.07
N SER A 80 -13.03 10.71 4.13
CA SER A 80 -13.92 10.24 3.06
C SER A 80 -14.81 11.37 2.57
N HIS A 81 -15.28 11.25 1.34
CA HIS A 81 -16.38 12.03 0.81
C HIS A 81 -17.44 11.06 0.32
N HIS A 82 -18.59 11.06 1.00
CA HIS A 82 -19.73 10.24 0.62
C HIS A 82 -20.70 11.02 -0.26
N SER A 83 -21.26 10.39 -1.29
CA SER A 83 -22.21 11.03 -2.23
C SER A 83 -23.36 11.74 -1.52
N ASP A 84 -23.83 11.19 -0.40
CA ASP A 84 -24.99 11.67 0.33
C ASP A 84 -24.63 12.46 1.61
N GLY A 85 -23.36 12.45 2.01
CA GLY A 85 -22.88 12.93 3.32
C GLY A 85 -21.83 14.05 3.28
N GLY A 86 -21.19 14.28 2.14
CA GLY A 86 -20.06 15.22 2.03
C GLY A 86 -18.79 14.67 2.68
N PHE A 87 -17.88 15.56 3.10
CA PHE A 87 -16.60 15.16 3.71
C PHE A 87 -16.73 14.75 5.18
N GLU A 88 -16.10 13.63 5.52
CA GLU A 88 -15.99 13.10 6.87
C GLU A 88 -14.51 12.84 7.23
N TYR A 89 -14.18 13.02 8.50
CA TYR A 89 -12.86 12.73 9.06
C TYR A 89 -12.91 11.37 9.75
N ASN A 90 -12.12 10.42 9.23
CA ASN A 90 -12.18 9.01 9.62
C ASN A 90 -11.16 8.64 10.69
N GLY A 91 -10.30 9.59 11.10
CA GLY A 91 -9.32 9.37 12.15
C GLY A 91 -7.89 9.36 11.60
N GLY A 92 -7.05 8.58 12.27
CA GLY A 92 -5.66 8.40 11.87
C GLY A 92 -5.10 7.10 12.43
N ALA A 93 -3.96 6.71 11.89
CA ALA A 93 -3.37 5.40 12.14
C ALA A 93 -1.84 5.47 12.31
N VAL A 94 -1.30 4.40 12.88
CA VAL A 94 0.14 4.15 12.94
C VAL A 94 0.41 2.74 12.44
N GLU A 95 1.38 2.63 11.55
CA GLU A 95 1.76 1.41 10.87
C GLU A 95 3.22 1.04 11.19
N LEU A 96 3.49 -0.24 11.37
CA LEU A 96 4.84 -0.80 11.49
C LEU A 96 5.05 -1.93 10.49
N ILE A 97 6.12 -1.84 9.71
CA ILE A 97 6.58 -2.92 8.84
C ILE A 97 7.95 -3.42 9.31
N TYR A 98 8.05 -4.71 9.60
CA TYR A 98 9.30 -5.39 9.93
C TYR A 98 9.72 -6.39 8.84
N ASN A 99 10.81 -6.09 8.14
CA ASN A 99 11.39 -6.95 7.12
C ASN A 99 12.22 -8.11 7.73
N VAL A 100 11.82 -9.33 7.40
CA VAL A 100 12.44 -10.57 7.89
C VAL A 100 13.49 -11.08 6.89
N SER A 101 13.12 -11.14 5.61
CA SER A 101 13.97 -11.64 4.52
C SER A 101 13.84 -10.81 3.24
N ASN A 102 14.83 -10.93 2.35
CA ASN A 102 14.94 -10.11 1.16
C ASN A 102 14.39 -10.83 -0.10
N PRO A 103 13.45 -10.22 -0.86
CA PRO A 103 12.80 -10.88 -2.00
C PRO A 103 13.73 -11.12 -3.20
N VAL A 104 14.87 -10.43 -3.28
CA VAL A 104 15.83 -10.58 -4.37
C VAL A 104 16.76 -11.78 -4.12
N VAL A 105 17.37 -11.84 -2.93
CA VAL A 105 18.44 -12.81 -2.65
C VAL A 105 17.96 -14.08 -1.92
N ASP A 106 16.91 -14.01 -1.12
CA ASP A 106 16.37 -15.16 -0.39
C ASP A 106 15.31 -15.90 -1.24
N PRO A 107 14.93 -17.15 -0.91
CA PRO A 107 13.89 -17.88 -1.66
C PRO A 107 12.57 -17.13 -1.77
N VAL A 108 12.19 -16.40 -0.71
CA VAL A 108 11.04 -15.49 -0.60
C VAL A 108 11.38 -14.37 0.37
N GLY A 109 10.98 -13.14 0.05
CA GLY A 109 11.03 -12.00 0.94
C GLY A 109 9.79 -11.98 1.81
N ILE A 110 9.97 -11.82 3.12
CA ILE A 110 8.89 -11.85 4.10
C ILE A 110 8.95 -10.60 4.94
N SER A 111 7.80 -9.96 5.15
CA SER A 111 7.61 -8.88 6.11
C SER A 111 6.37 -9.09 6.94
N LEU A 112 6.41 -8.57 8.16
CA LEU A 112 5.28 -8.50 9.07
C LEU A 112 4.82 -7.06 9.16
N TYR A 113 3.52 -6.88 9.13
CA TYR A 113 2.86 -5.59 9.12
C TYR A 113 1.86 -5.52 10.26
N GLN A 114 1.80 -4.38 10.93
CA GLN A 114 0.75 -4.06 11.89
C GLN A 114 0.36 -2.59 11.76
N GLU A 115 -0.92 -2.32 11.52
CA GLU A 115 -1.52 -1.00 11.64
C GLU A 115 -2.53 -0.96 12.78
N ILE A 116 -2.59 0.18 13.46
CA ILE A 116 -3.62 0.49 14.46
C ILE A 116 -4.25 1.82 14.05
N SER A 117 -5.55 1.80 13.77
CA SER A 117 -6.34 2.99 13.43
C SER A 117 -7.25 3.40 14.58
N VAL A 118 -7.43 4.70 14.79
CA VAL A 118 -8.28 5.25 15.85
C VAL A 118 -9.07 6.45 15.35
N ALA A 119 -10.38 6.43 15.58
CA ALA A 119 -11.29 7.55 15.40
C ALA A 119 -12.15 7.80 16.65
N ARG A 120 -13.18 8.66 16.53
CA ARG A 120 -14.03 9.05 17.68
C ARG A 120 -14.82 7.88 18.28
N GLN A 121 -15.19 6.90 17.47
CA GLN A 121 -15.99 5.71 17.86
C GLN A 121 -15.57 4.48 17.05
N HIS A 122 -14.33 4.48 16.59
CA HIS A 122 -13.78 3.43 15.76
C HIS A 122 -12.36 3.12 16.25
N PHE A 123 -12.05 1.85 16.37
CA PHE A 123 -10.70 1.34 16.62
C PHE A 123 -10.50 0.14 15.72
N GLU A 124 -9.36 0.08 15.05
CA GLU A 124 -9.03 -0.98 14.11
C GLU A 124 -7.63 -1.52 14.38
N SER A 125 -7.45 -2.80 14.15
CA SER A 125 -6.15 -3.47 14.15
C SER A 125 -6.03 -4.33 12.90
N GLU A 126 -5.16 -3.92 11.98
CA GLU A 126 -4.82 -4.68 10.77
C GLU A 126 -3.45 -5.36 10.95
N SER A 127 -3.42 -6.69 10.86
CA SER A 127 -2.19 -7.48 10.87
C SER A 127 -2.01 -8.15 9.51
N LYS A 128 -0.81 -8.05 8.93
CA LYS A 128 -0.55 -8.61 7.59
C LYS A 128 0.78 -9.35 7.51
N LEU A 129 0.74 -10.50 6.82
CA LEU A 129 1.92 -11.24 6.38
C LEU A 129 2.15 -10.95 4.90
N ILE A 130 3.30 -10.35 4.60
CA ILE A 130 3.70 -9.97 3.25
C ILE A 130 4.71 -10.99 2.74
N ALA A 131 4.49 -11.52 1.54
CA ALA A 131 5.38 -12.45 0.87
C ALA A 131 5.63 -12.03 -0.58
N GLN A 132 6.87 -11.65 -0.88
CA GLN A 132 7.28 -11.16 -2.19
C GLN A 132 8.40 -12.00 -2.78
N LYS A 133 8.39 -12.14 -4.11
CA LYS A 133 9.52 -12.70 -4.85
C LYS A 133 9.79 -11.97 -6.16
N ASN A 134 11.04 -11.56 -6.35
CA ASN A 134 11.49 -10.87 -7.57
C ASN A 134 12.24 -11.84 -8.49
N PHE A 135 11.78 -11.95 -9.75
CA PHE A 135 12.38 -12.77 -10.81
C PHE A 135 12.77 -11.90 -12.01
N GLY A 136 13.99 -11.37 -11.99
CA GLY A 136 14.45 -10.44 -13.03
C GLY A 136 13.62 -9.17 -13.01
N ARG A 137 12.71 -9.03 -13.99
CA ARG A 137 11.82 -7.85 -14.14
C ARG A 137 10.40 -8.10 -13.60
N TRP A 138 10.13 -9.31 -13.12
CA TRP A 138 8.86 -9.69 -12.52
C TRP A 138 8.93 -9.50 -11.02
N ILE A 139 7.88 -8.93 -10.46
CA ILE A 139 7.64 -8.79 -9.03
C ILE A 139 6.32 -9.51 -8.76
N LEU A 140 6.40 -10.59 -7.98
CA LEU A 140 5.24 -11.33 -7.52
C LEU A 140 5.07 -11.05 -6.03
N ASP A 141 3.87 -10.74 -5.62
CA ASP A 141 3.58 -10.35 -4.25
C ASP A 141 2.26 -10.97 -3.77
N TYR A 142 2.20 -11.23 -2.48
CA TYR A 142 1.07 -11.83 -1.80
C TYR A 142 0.97 -11.26 -0.39
N ASN A 143 -0.23 -10.85 0.00
CA ASN A 143 -0.51 -10.39 1.34
C ASN A 143 -1.67 -11.21 1.92
N ALA A 144 -1.46 -11.73 3.12
CA ALA A 144 -2.53 -12.30 3.94
C ALA A 144 -2.79 -11.36 5.11
N THR A 145 -3.98 -10.79 5.17
CA THR A 145 -4.36 -9.75 6.12
C THR A 145 -5.50 -10.23 7.01
N VAL A 146 -5.40 -9.95 8.30
CA VAL A 146 -6.50 -10.09 9.25
C VAL A 146 -6.76 -8.74 9.88
N GLU A 147 -7.99 -8.27 9.78
CA GLU A 147 -8.46 -7.02 10.35
C GLU A 147 -9.45 -7.32 11.48
N ALA A 148 -9.34 -6.52 12.53
CA ALA A 148 -10.24 -6.52 13.67
C ALA A 148 -10.74 -5.11 13.87
N GLU A 149 -12.05 -4.93 13.76
CA GLU A 149 -12.71 -3.65 13.82
C GLU A 149 -13.61 -3.58 15.05
N TRP A 150 -13.60 -2.44 15.74
CA TRP A 150 -14.51 -2.15 16.83
C TRP A 150 -15.18 -0.80 16.58
N GLU A 151 -16.51 -0.82 16.51
CA GLU A 151 -17.31 0.34 16.12
C GLU A 151 -18.35 0.72 17.19
N GLU A 152 -19.10 1.78 16.87
CA GLU A 152 -20.16 2.37 17.67
C GLU A 152 -19.73 2.94 19.04
N LYS A 153 -20.73 3.46 19.76
CA LYS A 153 -20.52 4.05 21.08
C LYS A 153 -20.15 2.96 22.09
N GLY A 154 -18.87 2.92 22.42
CA GLY A 154 -18.35 2.00 23.43
C GLY A 154 -17.52 0.87 22.85
N LEU A 155 -17.30 0.84 21.52
CA LEU A 155 -16.52 -0.19 20.83
C LEU A 155 -17.14 -1.58 21.07
N GLU A 156 -18.47 -1.64 21.01
CA GLU A 156 -19.27 -2.82 21.37
C GLU A 156 -19.53 -3.72 20.15
N GLU A 157 -19.67 -3.15 18.97
CA GLU A 157 -19.76 -3.88 17.70
C GLU A 157 -18.36 -4.34 17.28
N GLN A 158 -18.23 -5.60 16.85
CA GLN A 158 -16.93 -6.21 16.54
C GLN A 158 -17.00 -6.95 15.22
N ASN A 159 -16.29 -6.45 14.22
CA ASN A 159 -16.21 -7.08 12.92
C ASN A 159 -14.80 -7.63 12.71
N GLY A 160 -14.70 -8.68 11.89
CA GLY A 160 -13.43 -9.22 11.45
C GLY A 160 -13.40 -9.35 9.96
N GLU A 161 -12.23 -9.17 9.36
CA GLU A 161 -12.01 -9.43 7.94
C GLU A 161 -10.74 -10.27 7.75
N LEU A 162 -10.81 -11.23 6.83
CA LEU A 162 -9.62 -11.88 6.28
C LEU A 162 -9.53 -11.48 4.82
N GLN A 163 -8.43 -10.87 4.42
CA GLN A 163 -8.17 -10.48 3.04
C GLN A 163 -6.93 -11.21 2.50
N GLU A 164 -7.08 -11.73 1.29
CA GLU A 164 -6.01 -12.37 0.53
C GLU A 164 -5.77 -11.55 -0.74
N ALA A 165 -4.62 -10.88 -0.83
CA ALA A 165 -4.24 -10.11 -2.00
C ALA A 165 -3.09 -10.79 -2.75
N VAL A 166 -3.18 -10.87 -4.08
CA VAL A 166 -2.13 -11.40 -4.97
C VAL A 166 -1.86 -10.40 -6.08
N GLY A 167 -0.58 -10.13 -6.33
CA GLY A 167 -0.13 -9.19 -7.34
C GLY A 167 0.97 -9.75 -8.22
N ALA A 168 0.96 -9.34 -9.50
CA ALA A 168 2.10 -9.54 -10.40
C ALA A 168 2.37 -8.26 -11.19
N SER A 169 3.58 -7.71 -11.07
CA SER A 169 4.03 -6.52 -11.80
C SER A 169 5.25 -6.82 -12.65
N TYR A 170 5.32 -6.22 -13.83
CA TYR A 170 6.44 -6.32 -14.77
C TYR A 170 7.05 -4.94 -15.01
N GLU A 171 8.33 -4.77 -14.65
CA GLU A 171 9.06 -3.53 -14.91
C GLU A 171 9.39 -3.40 -16.40
N ILE A 172 8.62 -2.63 -17.17
CA ILE A 172 8.87 -2.28 -18.60
C ILE A 172 10.15 -1.46 -18.76
N SER A 173 10.51 -0.69 -17.76
CA SER A 173 11.81 -0.01 -17.65
C SER A 173 12.11 0.25 -16.17
N PRO A 174 13.30 0.73 -15.81
CA PRO A 174 13.59 1.17 -14.45
C PRO A 174 12.75 2.37 -13.96
N ARG A 175 11.72 2.80 -14.69
CA ARG A 175 10.82 3.89 -14.33
C ARG A 175 9.34 3.54 -14.47
N LEU A 176 9.00 2.45 -15.14
CA LEU A 176 7.62 2.15 -15.52
C LEU A 176 7.40 0.65 -15.33
N SER A 177 6.38 0.29 -14.56
CA SER A 177 5.85 -1.06 -14.50
C SER A 177 4.36 -1.07 -14.81
N ILE A 178 3.89 -2.24 -15.24
CA ILE A 178 2.46 -2.56 -15.34
C ILE A 178 2.23 -3.89 -14.65
N GLY A 179 1.06 -4.07 -14.09
CA GLY A 179 0.73 -5.26 -13.35
C GLY A 179 -0.75 -5.55 -13.30
N ILE A 180 -1.07 -6.56 -12.50
CA ILE A 180 -2.42 -6.93 -12.11
C ILE A 180 -2.45 -7.16 -10.60
N GLU A 181 -3.57 -6.81 -9.99
CA GLU A 181 -3.89 -7.06 -8.59
C GLU A 181 -5.21 -7.82 -8.50
N PHE A 182 -5.28 -8.72 -7.54
CA PHE A 182 -6.45 -9.53 -7.21
C PHE A 182 -6.63 -9.50 -5.69
N LEU A 183 -7.84 -9.19 -5.24
CA LEU A 183 -8.23 -9.19 -3.83
C LEU A 183 -9.35 -10.19 -3.62
N HIS A 184 -9.30 -10.88 -2.49
CA HIS A 184 -10.38 -11.73 -2.02
C HIS A 184 -10.60 -11.48 -0.53
N GLU A 185 -11.73 -10.89 -0.21
CA GLU A 185 -12.09 -10.45 1.13
C GLU A 185 -13.16 -11.39 1.70
N PHE A 186 -13.01 -11.71 2.98
CA PHE A 186 -13.92 -12.52 3.75
C PHE A 186 -14.35 -11.69 4.96
N VAL A 187 -15.57 -11.18 4.92
CA VAL A 187 -16.10 -10.35 6.02
C VAL A 187 -16.84 -11.24 7.02
N PHE A 188 -16.56 -11.02 8.31
CA PHE A 188 -17.11 -11.74 9.44
C PHE A 188 -17.76 -10.77 10.44
N PRO A 189 -19.03 -10.38 10.20
CA PRO A 189 -19.79 -9.63 11.19
C PRO A 189 -19.86 -10.39 12.52
N ASP A 190 -19.65 -9.72 13.65
CA ASP A 190 -19.57 -10.35 14.98
C ASP A 190 -18.54 -11.50 15.08
N TRP A 191 -17.51 -11.50 14.23
CA TRP A 191 -16.55 -12.60 14.08
C TRP A 191 -17.20 -13.94 13.69
N ARG A 192 -18.30 -13.89 12.92
CA ARG A 192 -19.03 -15.07 12.45
C ARG A 192 -19.16 -15.09 10.93
N ASP A 193 -19.11 -16.30 10.38
CA ASP A 193 -19.26 -16.56 8.95
C ASP A 193 -20.70 -16.96 8.56
N ASP A 194 -21.69 -16.37 9.24
CA ASP A 194 -23.11 -16.69 9.01
C ASP A 194 -23.60 -16.10 7.67
N GLU A 195 -23.13 -14.91 7.32
CA GLU A 195 -23.51 -14.16 6.11
C GLU A 195 -22.72 -14.58 4.87
N LYS A 196 -21.53 -15.18 5.05
CA LYS A 196 -20.67 -15.68 3.98
C LYS A 196 -20.36 -14.62 2.92
N ILE A 197 -20.14 -13.39 3.36
CA ILE A 197 -19.78 -12.26 2.50
C ILE A 197 -18.39 -12.52 1.94
N ARG A 198 -18.29 -12.56 0.61
CA ARG A 198 -17.05 -12.80 -0.14
C ARG A 198 -16.96 -11.83 -1.28
N ASN A 199 -15.97 -10.96 -1.25
CA ASN A 199 -15.74 -10.01 -2.30
C ASN A 199 -14.52 -10.42 -3.10
N VAL A 200 -14.63 -10.35 -4.42
CA VAL A 200 -13.48 -10.58 -5.29
C VAL A 200 -13.31 -9.37 -6.17
N PHE A 201 -12.12 -8.80 -6.15
CA PHE A 201 -11.74 -7.68 -7.00
C PHE A 201 -10.54 -8.06 -7.85
N ALA A 202 -10.52 -7.60 -9.10
CA ALA A 202 -9.34 -7.76 -9.93
C ALA A 202 -9.20 -6.63 -10.93
N GLY A 203 -7.97 -6.31 -11.28
CA GLY A 203 -7.71 -5.41 -12.38
C GLY A 203 -6.27 -4.98 -12.53
N PRO A 204 -5.98 -4.13 -13.53
CA PRO A 204 -4.63 -3.73 -13.86
C PRO A 204 -4.11 -2.62 -12.95
N ASN A 205 -2.79 -2.56 -12.86
CA ASN A 205 -2.07 -1.41 -12.32
C ASN A 205 -0.98 -0.90 -13.27
N ILE A 206 -0.57 0.34 -13.02
CA ILE A 206 0.57 0.99 -13.64
C ILE A 206 1.30 1.83 -12.60
N SER A 207 2.61 1.70 -12.52
CA SER A 207 3.47 2.51 -11.66
C SER A 207 4.49 3.26 -12.50
N TYR A 208 4.64 4.56 -12.23
CA TYR A 208 5.68 5.39 -12.83
C TYR A 208 6.50 6.08 -11.74
N ARG A 209 7.83 6.01 -11.85
CA ARG A 209 8.77 6.65 -10.94
C ARG A 209 9.76 7.56 -11.65
N HIS A 210 10.07 8.69 -11.01
CA HIS A 210 11.11 9.60 -11.48
C HIS A 210 11.77 10.34 -10.33
N GLN A 211 13.10 10.17 -10.21
CA GLN A 211 13.89 10.81 -9.15
C GLN A 211 13.36 10.45 -7.76
N SER A 212 12.77 11.41 -7.06
CA SER A 212 12.28 11.29 -5.69
C SER A 212 10.76 11.21 -5.62
N TRP A 213 10.05 10.96 -6.72
CA TRP A 213 8.60 10.79 -6.69
C TRP A 213 8.15 9.60 -7.53
N PHE A 214 6.99 9.07 -7.17
CA PHE A 214 6.27 8.09 -7.98
C PHE A 214 4.77 8.37 -8.00
N VAL A 215 4.10 7.74 -8.95
CA VAL A 215 2.64 7.61 -8.96
C VAL A 215 2.29 6.19 -9.38
N THR A 216 1.40 5.56 -8.63
CA THR A 216 0.87 4.23 -8.93
C THR A 216 -0.64 4.32 -8.98
N VAL A 217 -1.23 3.72 -10.01
CA VAL A 217 -2.68 3.72 -10.22
C VAL A 217 -3.14 2.29 -10.46
N THR A 218 -4.17 1.86 -9.73
CA THR A 218 -4.82 0.56 -9.89
C THR A 218 -6.30 0.76 -10.09
N ALA A 219 -6.85 0.08 -11.10
CA ALA A 219 -8.26 0.02 -11.36
C ALA A 219 -8.76 -1.40 -11.07
N LEU A 220 -9.64 -1.58 -10.10
CA LEU A 220 -10.23 -2.86 -9.75
C LEU A 220 -11.71 -2.88 -10.13
N ALA A 221 -12.17 -3.98 -10.69
CA ALA A 221 -13.59 -4.27 -10.86
C ALA A 221 -13.98 -5.43 -9.94
N GLN A 222 -15.18 -5.36 -9.38
CA GLN A 222 -15.75 -6.48 -8.65
C GLN A 222 -16.06 -7.62 -9.63
N ALA A 223 -15.57 -8.82 -9.29
CA ALA A 223 -15.87 -10.05 -10.01
C ALA A 223 -17.01 -10.84 -9.34
N THR A 224 -17.29 -10.55 -8.06
CA THR A 224 -18.52 -10.95 -7.35
C THR A 224 -19.63 -9.92 -7.58
N ASP A 225 -20.86 -10.30 -7.25
CA ASP A 225 -22.04 -9.42 -7.28
C ASP A 225 -22.51 -9.25 -5.83
N THR A 226 -21.62 -8.74 -4.97
CA THR A 226 -21.93 -8.54 -3.55
C THR A 226 -22.67 -7.22 -3.40
N PRO A 227 -23.89 -7.21 -2.84
CA PRO A 227 -24.61 -5.97 -2.57
C PRO A 227 -23.81 -5.03 -1.68
N ASP A 228 -24.02 -3.73 -1.85
CA ASP A 228 -23.44 -2.63 -1.05
C ASP A 228 -21.91 -2.46 -1.15
N GLU A 229 -21.24 -3.32 -1.92
CA GLU A 229 -19.83 -3.17 -2.29
C GLU A 229 -19.63 -2.32 -3.55
N ALA A 230 -18.40 -1.84 -3.73
CA ALA A 230 -18.04 -1.13 -4.96
C ALA A 230 -18.09 -2.08 -6.17
N ASP A 231 -18.76 -1.68 -7.25
CA ASP A 231 -18.63 -2.33 -8.56
C ASP A 231 -17.24 -2.08 -9.17
N PHE A 232 -16.68 -0.91 -8.90
CA PHE A 232 -15.40 -0.45 -9.45
C PHE A 232 -14.67 0.46 -8.46
N GLN A 233 -13.35 0.29 -8.38
CA GLN A 233 -12.46 1.14 -7.59
C GLN A 233 -11.28 1.63 -8.43
N LEU A 234 -10.93 2.91 -8.29
CA LEU A 234 -9.71 3.49 -8.84
C LEU A 234 -8.89 4.08 -7.70
N ARG A 235 -7.79 3.42 -7.36
CA ARG A 235 -6.85 3.88 -6.34
C ARG A 235 -5.62 4.49 -7.00
N THR A 236 -5.22 5.67 -6.52
CA THR A 236 -3.99 6.36 -6.91
C THR A 236 -3.17 6.64 -5.67
N ILE A 237 -1.89 6.26 -5.67
CA ILE A 237 -0.92 6.65 -4.64
C ILE A 237 0.14 7.51 -5.31
N PHE A 238 0.37 8.71 -4.76
CA PHE A 238 1.47 9.59 -5.14
C PHE A 238 2.44 9.71 -3.98
N GLY A 239 3.70 9.32 -4.18
CA GLY A 239 4.74 9.40 -3.16
C GLY A 239 5.84 10.39 -3.50
N LEU A 240 6.40 11.04 -2.48
CA LEU A 240 7.53 11.97 -2.57
C LEU A 240 8.53 11.70 -1.43
N GLY A 241 9.75 11.29 -1.78
CA GLY A 241 10.83 10.99 -0.84
C GLY A 241 11.80 12.15 -0.63
N PHE A 242 12.41 12.20 0.56
CA PHE A 242 13.32 13.26 1.04
C PHE A 242 14.68 12.72 1.49
#